data_AF-X1BMF7-F1
#
_entry.id   AF-X1BMF7-F1
#
_cell.length_a   1.000
_cell.length_b   1.000
_cell.length_c   1.000
_cell.angle_alpha   90.00
_cell.angle_beta   90.00
_cell.angle_gamma   90.00
#
_symmetry.space_group_name_H-M   'P 1'
#
loop_
_entity.id
_entity.type
_entity.pdbx_description
1 polymer ?
#
loop_
_entity_poly.entity_id
_entity_poly.type
_entity_poly.pdbx_seq_one_letter_code
_entity_poly.pdbx_strand_id
1 'polypeptide(L)'
;MSQIPEAIKYLGTKQGIFAEPAGSTAFAGMVKALKEGKISKRDKIVVLVTGNGLKDIKSAKKAGGEALVIDPNLEAVKETMN
;
A
#
# COMPACT_ATOMS: atom_id res chain seq x y z
N MET A 1 12.88 7.46 5.29
CA MET A 1 11.65 7.18 4.52
C MET A 1 10.82 6.16 5.29
N SER A 2 9.54 6.42 5.52
CA SER A 2 8.70 5.62 6.42
C SER A 2 8.24 4.32 5.74
N GLN A 3 8.66 3.17 6.26
CA GLN A 3 8.45 1.87 5.62
C GLN A 3 6.98 1.41 5.64
N ILE A 4 6.16 1.92 6.56
CA ILE A 4 4.78 1.47 6.79
C ILE A 4 3.78 2.04 5.77
N PRO A 5 3.69 3.37 5.51
CA PRO A 5 2.80 3.90 4.47
C PRO A 5 3.09 3.34 3.07
N GLU A 6 4.37 3.14 2.75
CA GLU A 6 4.80 2.53 1.49
C GLU A 6 4.33 1.08 1.37
N ALA A 7 4.40 0.32 2.46
CA ALA A 7 3.87 -1.04 2.53
C ALA A 7 2.35 -1.09 2.33
N ILE A 8 1.59 -0.22 3.01
CA ILE A 8 0.13 -0.10 2.82
C ILE A 8 -0.18 0.17 1.34
N LYS A 9 0.49 1.17 0.75
CA LYS A 9 0.28 1.55 -0.66
C LYS A 9 0.65 0.40 -1.60
N TYR A 10 1.76 -0.28 -1.38
CA TYR A 10 2.19 -1.40 -2.22
C TYR A 10 1.21 -2.56 -2.15
N LEU A 11 0.82 -2.98 -0.94
CA LEU A 11 -0.15 -4.07 -0.74
C LEU A 11 -1.49 -3.75 -1.43
N GLY A 12 -1.99 -2.52 -1.29
CA GLY A 12 -3.23 -2.11 -1.93
C GLY A 12 -3.13 -2.03 -3.46
N THR A 13 -2.10 -1.37 -3.99
CA THR A 13 -2.01 -1.06 -5.43
C THR A 13 -1.38 -2.16 -6.29
N LYS A 14 -0.56 -3.04 -5.72
CA LYS A 14 0.15 -4.09 -6.46
C LYS A 14 -0.34 -5.50 -6.15
N GLN A 15 -0.98 -5.71 -5.00
CA GLN A 15 -1.41 -7.04 -4.56
C GLN A 15 -2.93 -7.13 -4.29
N GLY A 16 -3.65 -6.01 -4.29
CA GLY A 16 -5.08 -5.99 -3.95
C GLY A 16 -5.38 -6.32 -2.48
N ILE A 17 -4.40 -6.16 -1.59
CA ILE A 17 -4.53 -6.47 -0.15
C ILE A 17 -4.71 -5.16 0.62
N PHE A 18 -5.89 -4.98 1.22
CA PHE A 18 -6.20 -3.79 1.99
C PHE A 18 -5.80 -3.95 3.47
N ALA A 19 -4.58 -3.50 3.81
CA ALA A 19 -4.00 -3.63 5.15
C ALA A 19 -4.02 -2.31 5.94
N GLU A 20 -4.23 -2.41 7.26
CA GLU A 20 -3.98 -1.29 8.18
C GLU A 20 -2.46 -1.17 8.51
N PRO A 21 -2.01 -0.10 9.20
CA PRO A 21 -0.59 0.07 9.54
C PRO A 21 0.02 -1.15 10.24
N ALA A 22 -0.59 -1.63 11.32
CA ALA A 22 -0.10 -2.80 12.05
C ALA A 22 -0.06 -4.05 11.14
N GLY A 23 -1.12 -4.30 10.37
CA GLY A 23 -1.23 -5.42 9.44
C GLY A 23 -0.20 -5.40 8.29
N SER A 24 0.31 -4.21 7.93
CA SER A 24 1.35 -4.06 6.89
C SER A 24 2.78 -4.19 7.41
N THR A 25 3.00 -4.19 8.73
CA THR A 25 4.33 -4.15 9.35
C THR A 25 5.19 -5.35 8.97
N ALA A 26 4.61 -6.56 8.98
CA ALA A 26 5.35 -7.77 8.62
C ALA A 26 5.83 -7.73 7.15
N PHE A 27 5.03 -7.15 6.25
CA PHE A 27 5.42 -6.94 4.85
C PHE A 27 6.56 -5.93 4.73
N ALA A 28 6.48 -4.79 5.43
CA ALA A 28 7.54 -3.80 5.46
C ALA A 28 8.87 -4.38 5.98
N GLY A 29 8.81 -5.20 7.04
CA GLY A 29 9.94 -5.92 7.59
C GLY A 29 10.54 -6.93 6.61
N MET A 30 9.70 -7.67 5.88
CA MET A 30 10.14 -8.59 4.83
C MET A 30 10.85 -7.84 3.69
N VAL A 31 10.30 -6.73 3.20
CA VAL A 31 10.96 -5.89 2.17
C VAL A 31 12.31 -5.37 2.68
N LYS A 32 12.40 -4.96 3.95
CA LYS A 32 13.67 -4.54 4.56
C LYS A 32 14.68 -5.70 4.62
N ALA A 33 14.26 -6.87 5.10
CA ALA A 33 15.11 -8.05 5.19
C ALA A 33 15.65 -8.49 3.82
N LEU A 34 14.84 -8.38 2.77
CA LEU A 34 15.25 -8.65 1.38
C LEU A 34 16.31 -7.64 0.90
N LYS A 35 16.13 -6.35 1.19
CA LYS A 35 17.12 -5.30 0.85
C LYS A 35 18.44 -5.48 1.59
N GLU A 36 18.38 -5.97 2.82
CA GLU A 36 19.55 -6.25 3.66
C GLU A 36 20.21 -7.61 3.35
N GLY A 37 19.68 -8.39 2.41
CA GLY A 37 20.22 -9.72 2.05
C GLY A 37 20.03 -10.79 3.12
N LYS A 38 19.17 -10.55 4.13
CA LYS A 38 18.85 -11.54 5.19
C LYS A 38 17.97 -12.68 4.71
N ILE A 39 17.23 -12.45 3.63
CA ILE A 39 16.40 -13.42 2.92
C ILE A 39 16.65 -13.28 1.42
N SER A 40 16.40 -14.36 0.69
CA SER A 40 16.58 -14.46 -0.76
C SER A 40 15.25 -14.32 -1.49
N LYS A 41 15.30 -13.85 -2.75
CA LYS A 41 14.15 -13.87 -3.67
C LYS A 41 13.65 -15.29 -3.98
N ARG A 42 14.44 -16.32 -3.66
CA ARG A 42 14.07 -17.74 -3.86
C ARG A 42 13.37 -18.34 -2.64
N ASP A 43 13.37 -17.64 -1.51
CA ASP A 43 12.75 -18.15 -0.27
C ASP A 43 11.23 -18.15 -0.40
N LYS A 44 10.58 -19.18 0.15
CA LYS A 44 9.13 -19.20 0.33
C LYS A 44 8.79 -18.51 1.64
N ILE A 45 8.11 -17.39 1.57
CA ILE A 45 7.83 -16.53 2.72
C ILE A 45 6.32 -16.39 2.90
N VAL A 46 5.86 -16.55 4.14
CA VAL A 46 4.49 -16.24 4.54
C VAL A 46 4.52 -14.93 5.33
N VAL A 47 3.73 -13.95 4.88
CA VAL A 47 3.54 -12.68 5.59
C VAL A 47 2.13 -12.65 6.16
N LEU A 48 2.01 -12.53 7.48
CA LEU A 48 0.71 -12.45 8.14
C LEU A 48 0.20 -11.01 8.13
N VAL A 49 -0.91 -10.79 7.43
CA VAL A 49 -1.65 -9.52 7.46
C VAL A 49 -2.75 -9.64 8.52
N THR A 50 -2.44 -9.19 9.73
CA THR A 50 -3.31 -9.37 10.91
C THR A 50 -4.49 -8.39 10.97
N GLY A 51 -4.45 -7.34 10.15
CA GLY A 51 -5.34 -6.19 10.26
C GLY A 51 -5.83 -5.69 8.91
N ASN A 52 -7.16 -5.61 8.76
CA ASN A 52 -7.80 -5.07 7.56
C ASN A 52 -7.82 -3.54 7.58
N GLY A 53 -7.57 -2.91 6.43
CA GLY A 53 -7.54 -1.45 6.29
C GLY A 53 -8.83 -0.73 6.67
N LEU A 54 -9.98 -1.42 6.71
CA LEU A 54 -11.25 -0.87 7.20
C LEU A 54 -11.23 -0.51 8.69
N LYS A 55 -10.27 -1.05 9.46
CA LYS A 55 -10.06 -0.68 10.87
C LYS A 55 -9.41 0.70 11.02
N ASP A 56 -8.61 1.13 10.05
CA ASP A 56 -7.95 2.45 10.05
C ASP A 56 -7.99 3.08 8.65
N ILE A 57 -9.18 3.57 8.31
CA ILE A 57 -9.46 4.23 7.03
C ILE A 57 -8.62 5.51 6.86
N LYS A 58 -8.27 6.19 7.96
CA LYS A 58 -7.49 7.43 7.90
C LYS A 58 -6.07 7.17 7.40
N SER A 59 -5.39 6.16 7.95
CA SER A 59 -4.05 5.77 7.49
C SER A 59 -4.07 5.21 6.08
N ALA A 60 -5.08 4.39 5.75
CA ALA A 60 -5.30 3.87 4.40
C ALA A 60 -5.47 5.00 3.37
N LYS A 61 -6.32 6.00 3.66
CA LYS A 61 -6.54 7.16 2.80
C LYS A 61 -5.26 7.98 2.62
N LYS A 62 -4.52 8.22 3.71
CA LYS A 62 -3.23 8.93 3.66
C LYS A 62 -2.20 8.20 2.78
N ALA A 63 -2.17 6.86 2.81
CA ALA A 63 -1.29 6.06 1.98
C ALA A 63 -1.75 5.99 0.51
N GLY A 64 -3.07 6.02 0.26
CA GLY A 64 -3.67 6.02 -1.07
C GLY A 64 -3.50 7.33 -1.83
N GLY A 65 -3.31 8.44 -1.11
CA GLY A 65 -3.28 9.79 -1.69
C GLY A 65 -4.67 10.40 -1.80
N GLU A 66 -4.73 11.63 -2.29
CA GLU A 66 -6.00 12.34 -2.49
C GLU A 66 -6.58 12.02 -3.88
N ALA A 67 -7.91 11.96 -3.93
CA ALA A 67 -8.61 11.90 -5.20
C ALA A 67 -8.52 13.26 -5.91
N LEU A 68 -8.30 13.23 -7.22
CA LEU A 68 -8.38 14.42 -8.06
C LEU A 68 -9.83 14.94 -8.05
N VAL A 69 -9.99 16.24 -7.80
CA VAL A 69 -11.29 16.92 -7.89
C VAL A 69 -11.36 17.61 -9.25
N ILE A 70 -12.40 17.32 -10.01
CA ILE A 70 -12.62 17.81 -11.37
C ILE A 70 -14.04 18.36 -11.52
N ASP A 71 -14.27 19.20 -12.53
CA ASP A 71 -15.61 19.63 -12.90
C ASP A 71 -16.50 18.45 -13.35
N PRO A 72 -17.83 18.51 -13.13
CA PRO A 72 -18.74 17.40 -13.43
C PRO A 72 -19.08 17.30 -14.93
N ASN A 73 -18.06 17.27 -15.79
CA ASN A 73 -18.19 17.12 -17.23
C ASN A 73 -17.17 16.12 -17.80
N LEU A 74 -17.48 15.58 -18.98
CA LEU A 74 -16.68 14.52 -19.61
C LEU A 74 -15.28 15.01 -20.04
N GLU A 75 -15.13 16.28 -20.40
CA GLU A 75 -13.84 16.81 -20.84
C GLU A 75 -12.83 16.85 -19.68
N ALA A 76 -13.25 17.30 -18.50
CA ALA A 76 -12.41 17.30 -17.30
C ALA A 76 -11.95 15.87 -16.90
N VAL A 77 -12.79 14.85 -17.14
CA VAL A 77 -12.39 13.44 -16.96
C VAL A 77 -11.27 13.07 -17.94
N LYS A 78 -11.45 13.35 -19.25
CA LYS A 78 -10.46 13.01 -20.28
C LYS A 78 -9.10 13.67 -20.04
N GLU A 79 -9.10 14.93 -19.59
CA GLU A 79 -7.86 15.67 -19.32
C GLU A 79 -7.02 15.04 -18.20
N THR A 80 -7.66 14.41 -17.21
CA THR A 80 -6.98 13.79 -16.05
C THR A 80 -6.60 12.32 -16.23
N MET A 81 -7.07 11.67 -17.30
CA MET A 81 -6.78 10.26 -17.59
C MET A 81 -5.54 10.05 -18.48
N ASN A 82 -4.88 11.13 -18.93
CA ASN A 82 -3.69 11.09 -19.80
C ASN A 82 -2.38 11.06 -19.00
#